data_AF-A0A482YAF3-F1
#
_entry.id   AF-A0A482YAF3-F1
#
_cell.length_a   1.000
_cell.length_b   1.000
_cell.length_c   1.000
_cell.angle_alpha   90.00
_cell.angle_beta   90.00
_cell.angle_gamma   90.00
#
_symmetry.space_group_name_H-M   'P 1'
#
loop_
_entity.id
_entity.type
_entity.pdbx_description
1 polymer ?
#
loop_
_entity_poly.entity_id
_entity_poly.type
_entity_poly.pdbx_seq_one_letter_code
_entity_poly.pdbx_strand_id
1 'polypeptide(L)'
;MATTDRLTPDGTDAIDLTTRVRRRLLPALHRLKEPLGGYAICRQHPAEYVGTVKRTLNTMRSILAELAFESEPIASLKVHDDGRRSAGSWVRRESPLAKWQLHVTLFRTGEGAVEVFAHREHSWLRHPYKHYTQDGWDIQGGVDRMRSILSEHGVPFWIE
;
A
#
# COMPACT_ATOMS: atom_id res chain seq x y z
N MET A 1 16.27 7.38 -16.52
CA MET A 1 14.79 7.42 -16.40
C MET A 1 14.26 6.05 -16.75
N ALA A 2 13.96 5.21 -15.75
CA ALA A 2 13.43 3.87 -15.98
C ALA A 2 11.89 3.92 -16.11
N THR A 3 11.39 3.48 -17.25
CA THR A 3 9.98 3.43 -17.62
C THR A 3 9.28 2.29 -16.86
N THR A 4 8.80 2.54 -15.64
CA THR A 4 8.08 1.54 -14.81
C THR A 4 6.63 1.26 -15.22
N ASP A 5 6.18 1.74 -16.38
CA ASP A 5 4.79 1.59 -16.84
C ASP A 5 4.66 0.68 -18.08
N ARG A 6 5.60 -0.26 -18.26
CA ARG A 6 5.36 -1.35 -19.22
C ARG A 6 4.23 -2.23 -18.70
N LEU A 7 3.08 -2.16 -19.38
CA LEU A 7 2.07 -3.22 -19.30
C LEU A 7 2.76 -4.54 -19.62
N THR A 8 2.57 -5.54 -18.76
CA THR A 8 2.78 -6.93 -19.17
C THR A 8 1.79 -7.25 -20.30
N PRO A 9 2.14 -8.14 -21.25
CA PRO A 9 1.34 -8.40 -22.45
C PRO A 9 -0.14 -8.72 -22.18
N ASP A 10 -0.46 -9.30 -21.01
CA ASP A 10 -1.81 -9.72 -20.63
C ASP A 10 -2.57 -8.75 -19.72
N GLY A 11 -2.00 -7.61 -19.29
CA GLY A 11 -2.70 -6.62 -18.46
C GLY A 11 -3.09 -7.10 -17.03
N THR A 12 -2.80 -8.35 -16.68
CA THR A 12 -3.00 -9.00 -15.36
C THR A 12 -2.24 -8.36 -14.21
N ASP A 13 -1.46 -7.36 -14.54
CA ASP A 13 -0.42 -6.79 -13.71
C ASP A 13 -0.46 -5.25 -13.79
N ALA A 14 -1.44 -4.70 -14.50
CA ALA A 14 -1.66 -3.28 -14.61
C ALA A 14 -2.15 -2.71 -13.26
N ILE A 15 -1.62 -1.55 -12.87
CA ILE A 15 -2.10 -0.81 -11.70
C ILE A 15 -3.54 -0.31 -11.91
N ASP A 16 -4.32 -0.26 -10.83
CA ASP A 16 -5.70 0.22 -10.85
C ASP A 16 -5.79 1.73 -11.11
N LEU A 17 -7.00 2.22 -11.43
CA LEU A 17 -7.23 3.62 -11.76
C LEU A 17 -6.87 4.57 -10.61
N THR A 18 -7.22 4.23 -9.36
CA THR A 18 -6.88 5.02 -8.17
C THR A 18 -5.37 5.17 -8.04
N THR A 19 -4.63 4.07 -8.18
CA THR A 19 -3.16 4.08 -8.16
C THR A 19 -2.56 4.88 -9.32
N ARG A 20 -3.11 4.77 -10.54
CA ARG A 20 -2.65 5.57 -11.70
C ARG A 20 -2.81 7.06 -11.44
N VAL A 21 -3.98 7.47 -10.96
CA VAL A 21 -4.28 8.87 -10.63
C VAL A 21 -3.33 9.36 -9.54
N ARG A 22 -3.13 8.59 -8.47
CA ARG A 22 -2.19 8.90 -7.38
C ARG A 22 -0.76 9.06 -7.89
N ARG A 23 -0.27 8.15 -8.72
CA ARG A 23 1.08 8.22 -9.32
C ARG A 23 1.28 9.43 -10.24
N ARG A 24 0.20 9.96 -10.83
CA ARG A 24 0.22 11.14 -11.68
C ARG A 24 0.17 12.45 -10.89
N LEU A 25 -0.70 12.53 -9.88
CA LEU A 25 -1.02 13.78 -9.18
C LEU A 25 -0.13 14.03 -7.95
N LEU A 26 0.15 12.98 -7.15
CA LEU A 26 0.87 13.14 -5.89
C LEU A 26 2.30 13.69 -6.04
N PRO A 27 3.07 13.42 -7.13
CA PRO A 27 4.36 14.08 -7.32
C PRO A 27 4.28 15.60 -7.47
N ALA A 28 3.25 16.11 -8.15
CA ALA A 28 3.05 17.55 -8.27
C ALA A 28 2.63 18.16 -6.92
N LEU A 29 1.71 17.50 -6.22
CA LEU A 29 1.29 17.89 -4.88
C LEU A 29 2.45 17.89 -3.88
N HIS A 30 3.35 16.91 -3.98
CA HIS A 30 4.52 16.81 -3.10
C HIS A 30 5.45 18.00 -3.27
N ARG A 31 5.80 18.37 -4.51
CA ARG A 31 6.64 19.55 -4.78
C ARG A 31 6.05 20.86 -4.26
N LEU A 32 4.72 20.97 -4.23
CA LEU A 32 4.04 22.14 -3.69
C LEU A 32 4.07 22.17 -2.15
N LYS A 33 3.94 21.00 -1.51
CA LYS A 33 3.86 20.88 -0.04
C LYS A 33 5.23 20.82 0.65
N GLU A 34 6.24 20.29 -0.03
CA GLU A 34 7.58 20.07 0.51
C GLU A 34 8.22 21.35 1.09
N PRO A 35 8.14 22.53 0.43
CA PRO A 35 8.67 23.78 1.00
C PRO A 35 7.97 24.22 2.30
N LEU A 36 6.78 23.71 2.57
CA LEU A 36 5.98 24.00 3.76
C LEU A 36 6.11 22.91 4.83
N GLY A 37 7.05 21.97 4.67
CA GLY A 37 7.26 20.83 5.57
C GLY A 37 6.23 19.70 5.40
N GLY A 38 5.38 19.76 4.38
CA GLY A 38 4.39 18.71 4.08
C GLY A 38 4.90 17.71 3.04
N TYR A 39 4.32 16.51 3.02
CA TYR A 39 4.67 15.49 2.03
C TYR A 39 3.43 14.81 1.42
N ALA A 40 3.59 14.31 0.19
CA ALA A 40 2.62 13.47 -0.50
C ALA A 40 3.27 12.23 -1.14
N ILE A 41 4.60 12.16 -1.09
CA ILE A 41 5.43 11.01 -1.40
C ILE A 41 6.30 10.78 -0.17
N CYS A 42 6.50 9.52 0.20
CA CYS A 42 7.44 9.15 1.26
C CYS A 42 8.10 7.81 0.95
N ARG A 43 9.23 7.53 1.61
CA ARG A 43 9.87 6.22 1.52
C ARG A 43 9.04 5.15 2.24
N GLN A 44 9.02 3.96 1.68
CA GLN A 44 8.49 2.77 2.33
C GLN A 44 9.44 2.37 3.44
N HIS A 45 8.94 2.17 4.67
CA HIS A 45 9.78 1.73 5.76
C HIS A 45 9.99 0.21 5.65
N PRO A 46 11.24 -0.32 5.71
CA PRO A 46 11.50 -1.74 5.51
C PRO A 46 10.89 -2.63 6.59
N ALA A 47 10.79 -2.16 7.83
CA ALA A 47 10.12 -2.91 8.91
C ALA A 47 8.61 -3.10 8.71
N GLU A 48 7.97 -2.39 7.77
CA GLU A 48 6.57 -2.65 7.39
C GLU A 48 6.43 -3.89 6.49
N TYR A 49 7.53 -4.56 6.10
CA TYR A 49 7.49 -5.70 5.20
C TYR A 49 6.77 -6.90 5.82
N VAL A 50 5.69 -7.33 5.16
CA VAL A 50 4.89 -8.50 5.54
C VAL A 50 5.50 -9.76 4.92
N GLY A 51 5.82 -9.69 3.64
CA GLY A 51 6.30 -10.81 2.85
C GLY A 51 6.02 -10.61 1.36
N THR A 52 6.49 -11.55 0.55
CA THR A 52 6.19 -11.61 -0.88
C THR A 52 5.17 -12.71 -1.16
N VAL A 53 4.20 -12.41 -2.01
CA VAL A 53 3.15 -13.34 -2.46
C VAL A 53 3.36 -13.66 -3.93
N LYS A 54 3.47 -14.95 -4.29
CA LYS A 54 3.66 -15.40 -5.68
C LYS A 54 2.35 -15.40 -6.44
N ARG A 55 1.81 -14.20 -6.66
CA ARG A 55 0.58 -13.92 -7.41
C ARG A 55 0.76 -12.61 -8.17
N THR A 56 0.05 -12.47 -9.29
CA THR A 56 0.00 -11.21 -10.03
C THR A 56 -0.62 -10.09 -9.19
N LEU A 57 -0.39 -8.85 -9.58
CA LEU A 57 -1.00 -7.71 -8.89
C LEU A 57 -2.52 -7.77 -8.91
N ASN A 58 -3.14 -8.17 -10.03
CA ASN A 58 -4.60 -8.26 -10.11
C ASN A 58 -5.14 -9.31 -9.14
N THR A 59 -4.52 -10.50 -9.08
CA THR A 59 -4.95 -11.56 -8.14
C THR A 59 -4.78 -11.11 -6.70
N MET A 60 -3.68 -10.45 -6.34
CA MET A 60 -3.50 -9.92 -4.99
C MET A 60 -4.58 -8.89 -4.62
N ARG A 61 -4.98 -8.02 -5.54
CA ARG A 61 -6.07 -7.05 -5.30
C ARG A 61 -7.43 -7.74 -5.11
N SER A 62 -7.73 -8.78 -5.88
CA SER A 62 -8.95 -9.57 -5.70
C SER A 62 -8.98 -10.23 -4.32
N ILE A 63 -7.86 -10.84 -3.90
CA ILE A 63 -7.70 -11.42 -2.56
C ILE A 63 -7.96 -10.34 -1.50
N LEU A 64 -7.34 -9.17 -1.60
CA LEU A 64 -7.56 -8.08 -0.65
C LEU A 64 -9.03 -7.65 -0.59
N ALA A 65 -9.71 -7.53 -1.73
CA ALA A 65 -11.13 -7.20 -1.77
C ALA A 65 -12.01 -8.27 -1.10
N GLU A 66 -11.73 -9.56 -1.33
CA GLU A 66 -12.40 -10.69 -0.66
C GLU A 66 -12.17 -10.68 0.86
N LEU A 67 -11.00 -10.21 1.30
CA LEU A 67 -10.63 -10.02 2.71
C LEU A 67 -11.19 -8.71 3.31
N ALA A 68 -12.12 -8.05 2.62
CA ALA A 68 -12.75 -6.79 3.00
C ALA A 68 -11.77 -5.60 3.13
N PHE A 69 -10.70 -5.59 2.33
CA PHE A 69 -9.92 -4.37 2.13
C PHE A 69 -10.53 -3.52 1.01
N GLU A 70 -10.41 -2.21 1.18
CA GLU A 70 -10.84 -1.20 0.21
C GLU A 70 -9.63 -0.44 -0.31
N SER A 71 -9.71 0.08 -1.54
CA SER A 71 -8.68 0.97 -2.07
C SER A 71 -8.63 2.28 -1.27
N GLU A 72 -7.43 2.73 -0.90
CA GLU A 72 -7.23 3.98 -0.18
C GLU A 72 -6.79 5.10 -1.13
N PRO A 73 -7.66 6.07 -1.44
CA PRO A 73 -7.30 7.20 -2.30
C PRO A 73 -6.45 8.25 -1.58
N ILE A 74 -6.65 8.43 -0.26
CA ILE A 74 -6.00 9.45 0.55
C ILE A 74 -4.89 8.81 1.38
N ALA A 75 -3.75 8.60 0.74
CA ALA A 75 -2.50 8.20 1.40
C ALA A 75 -1.30 8.65 0.55
N SER A 76 -0.19 8.95 1.21
CA SER A 76 1.06 9.29 0.53
C SER A 76 1.50 8.17 -0.42
N LEU A 77 2.04 8.54 -1.58
CA LEU A 77 2.60 7.56 -2.51
C LEU A 77 3.92 7.03 -1.94
N LYS A 78 3.97 5.72 -1.68
CA LYS A 78 5.16 5.07 -1.13
C LYS A 78 6.17 4.77 -2.24
N VAL A 79 7.44 4.96 -1.93
CA VAL A 79 8.57 4.65 -2.81
C VAL A 79 9.44 3.63 -2.10
N HIS A 80 9.64 2.48 -2.73
CA HIS A 80 10.54 1.43 -2.28
C HIS A 80 12.00 1.90 -2.36
N ASP A 81 12.91 1.25 -1.63
CA ASP A 81 14.32 1.66 -1.57
C ASP A 81 15.05 1.53 -2.91
N ASP A 82 14.59 0.62 -3.78
CA ASP A 82 15.06 0.48 -5.17
C ASP A 82 14.43 1.47 -6.16
N GLY A 83 13.60 2.40 -5.67
CA GLY A 83 12.94 3.43 -6.47
C GLY A 83 11.61 3.01 -7.12
N ARG A 84 11.16 1.75 -6.97
CA ARG A 84 9.81 1.36 -7.40
C ARG A 84 8.76 2.17 -6.63
N ARG A 85 7.70 2.58 -7.32
CA ARG A 85 6.54 3.26 -6.68
C ARG A 85 5.50 2.22 -6.29
N SER A 86 4.75 2.49 -5.23
CA SER A 86 3.68 1.59 -4.81
C SER A 86 2.65 1.38 -5.92
N ALA A 87 2.21 0.14 -6.05
CA ALA A 87 1.28 -0.37 -7.05
C ALA A 87 -0.14 -0.57 -6.49
N GLY A 88 -0.34 -0.31 -5.20
CA GLY A 88 -1.62 -0.33 -4.51
C GLY A 88 -1.51 0.24 -3.10
N SER A 89 -2.63 0.76 -2.59
CA SER A 89 -2.82 1.27 -1.22
C SER A 89 -4.19 0.81 -0.80
N TRP A 90 -4.25 0.02 0.27
CA TRP A 90 -5.43 -0.74 0.65
C TRP A 90 -5.63 -0.66 2.14
N VAL A 91 -6.88 -0.60 2.58
CA VAL A 91 -7.21 -0.41 3.99
C VAL A 91 -8.31 -1.36 4.41
N ARG A 92 -8.16 -1.94 5.59
CA ARG A 92 -9.21 -2.71 6.25
C ARG A 92 -9.56 -2.08 7.59
N ARG A 93 -10.86 -2.00 7.86
CA ARG A 93 -11.42 -1.42 9.09
C ARG A 93 -12.53 -2.32 9.60
N GLU A 94 -12.76 -2.30 10.90
CA GLU A 94 -13.88 -3.02 11.54
C GLU A 94 -15.23 -2.37 11.21
N SER A 95 -15.23 -1.06 10.93
CA SER A 95 -16.39 -0.29 10.49
C SER A 95 -15.92 0.99 9.75
N PRO A 96 -16.77 1.65 8.95
CA PRO A 96 -16.37 2.82 8.16
C PRO A 96 -15.72 3.94 8.98
N LEU A 97 -16.21 4.16 10.21
CA LEU A 97 -15.71 5.18 11.15
C LEU A 97 -14.90 4.57 12.31
N ALA A 98 -14.29 3.40 12.12
CA ALA A 98 -13.36 2.85 13.09
C ALA A 98 -12.18 3.83 13.31
N LYS A 99 -11.69 3.91 14.55
CA LYS A 99 -10.54 4.77 14.89
C LYS A 99 -9.27 4.33 14.17
N TRP A 100 -9.09 3.03 14.01
CA TRP A 100 -7.89 2.41 13.49
C TRP A 100 -8.17 1.73 12.15
N GLN A 101 -7.17 1.71 11.29
CA GLN A 101 -7.17 0.95 10.05
C GLN A 101 -5.88 0.13 9.95
N LEU A 102 -5.96 -1.03 9.30
CA LEU A 102 -4.80 -1.76 8.80
C LEU A 102 -4.56 -1.29 7.38
N HIS A 103 -3.42 -0.65 7.13
CA HIS A 103 -3.05 -0.18 5.80
C HIS A 103 -2.02 -1.12 5.20
N VAL A 104 -2.26 -1.52 3.97
CA VAL A 104 -1.43 -2.37 3.14
C VAL A 104 -0.97 -1.62 1.90
N THR A 105 0.33 -1.59 1.67
CA THR A 105 0.96 -1.08 0.45
C THR A 105 1.48 -2.26 -0.37
N LEU A 106 1.25 -2.22 -1.68
CA LEU A 106 1.71 -3.25 -2.61
C LEU A 106 2.84 -2.73 -3.50
N PHE A 107 3.86 -3.55 -3.76
CA PHE A 107 4.86 -3.29 -4.80
C PHE A 107 4.95 -4.48 -5.75
N ARG A 108 5.00 -4.20 -7.05
CA ARG A 108 5.17 -5.24 -8.07
C ARG A 108 6.62 -5.73 -8.05
N THR A 109 6.81 -7.04 -8.02
CA THR A 109 8.06 -7.66 -8.43
C THR A 109 7.97 -7.95 -9.93
N GLY A 110 9.10 -8.01 -10.65
CA GLY A 110 9.10 -8.30 -12.09
C GLY A 110 8.63 -9.71 -12.47
N GLU A 111 8.39 -10.59 -11.49
CA GLU A 111 8.29 -12.05 -11.68
C GLU A 111 6.89 -12.62 -11.35
N GLY A 112 5.83 -11.83 -11.51
CA GLY A 112 4.48 -12.29 -11.18
C GLY A 112 4.27 -12.54 -9.68
N ALA A 113 5.02 -11.81 -8.85
CA ALA A 113 4.86 -11.76 -7.42
C ALA A 113 4.67 -10.31 -6.94
N VAL A 114 4.13 -10.14 -5.73
CA VAL A 114 3.87 -8.84 -5.12
C VAL A 114 4.47 -8.82 -3.73
N GLU A 115 5.27 -7.80 -3.44
CA GLU A 115 5.69 -7.49 -2.07
C GLU A 115 4.56 -6.77 -1.36
N VAL A 116 4.31 -7.19 -0.13
CA VAL A 116 3.26 -6.66 0.73
C VAL A 116 3.91 -5.97 1.91
N PHE A 117 3.51 -4.73 2.18
CA PHE A 117 3.91 -3.97 3.35
C PHE A 117 2.67 -3.57 4.13
N ALA A 118 2.73 -3.55 5.45
CA ALA A 118 1.62 -3.17 6.30
C ALA A 118 2.04 -2.42 7.56
N HIS A 119 1.15 -1.57 8.02
CA HIS A 119 1.19 -0.95 9.34
C HIS A 119 -0.25 -0.69 9.81
N ARG A 120 -0.42 -0.49 11.11
CA ARG A 120 -1.67 -0.03 11.69
C ARG A 120 -1.55 1.46 12.00
N GLU A 121 -2.60 2.20 11.66
CA GLU A 121 -2.61 3.64 11.79
C GLU A 121 -4.03 4.16 12.08
N HIS A 122 -4.13 5.45 12.38
CA HIS A 122 -5.41 6.12 12.48
C HIS A 122 -6.14 6.11 11.13
N SER A 123 -7.45 5.89 11.17
CA SER A 123 -8.29 5.91 9.98
C SER A 123 -8.32 7.31 9.35
N TRP A 124 -7.99 7.43 8.07
CA TRP A 124 -8.06 8.72 7.38
C TRP A 124 -9.47 9.29 7.31
N LEU A 125 -10.50 8.43 7.30
CA LEU A 125 -11.91 8.83 7.27
C LEU A 125 -12.33 9.53 8.57
N ARG A 126 -11.80 9.07 9.72
CA ARG A 126 -12.16 9.60 11.04
C ARG A 126 -11.16 10.60 11.61
N HIS A 127 -9.88 10.39 11.32
CA HIS A 127 -8.76 11.14 11.88
C HIS A 127 -7.73 11.50 10.79
N PRO A 128 -8.12 12.27 9.75
CA PRO A 128 -7.25 12.56 8.61
C PRO A 128 -5.93 13.24 9.00
N TYR A 129 -5.96 14.13 9.99
CA TYR A 129 -4.74 14.78 10.48
C TYR A 129 -3.77 13.78 11.13
N LYS A 130 -4.26 12.95 12.06
CA LYS A 130 -3.44 11.94 12.77
C LYS A 130 -2.88 10.88 11.82
N HIS A 131 -3.64 10.51 10.81
CA HIS A 131 -3.18 9.65 9.71
C HIS A 131 -1.96 10.25 9.01
N TYR A 132 -2.03 11.54 8.62
CA TYR A 132 -0.91 12.21 7.96
C TYR A 132 0.29 12.49 8.87
N THR A 133 0.09 12.70 10.17
CA THR A 133 1.21 12.92 11.11
C THR A 133 1.81 11.64 11.66
N GLN A 134 1.37 10.46 11.18
CA GLN A 134 1.81 9.15 11.66
C GLN A 134 1.61 8.97 13.18
N ASP A 135 0.61 9.62 13.76
CA ASP A 135 0.28 9.45 15.18
C ASP A 135 -0.22 8.02 15.42
N GLY A 136 0.37 7.31 16.37
CA GLY A 136 0.02 5.92 16.67
C GLY A 136 0.37 4.92 15.56
N TRP A 137 1.42 5.21 14.77
CA TRP A 137 1.94 4.31 13.73
C TRP A 137 2.52 3.03 14.33
N ASP A 138 1.79 1.94 14.19
CA ASP A 138 2.13 0.63 14.73
C ASP A 138 2.51 -0.33 13.60
N ILE A 139 3.82 -0.38 13.34
CA ILE A 139 4.40 -1.21 12.28
C ILE A 139 4.24 -2.69 12.63
N GLN A 140 4.75 -3.10 13.80
CA GLN A 140 4.79 -4.49 14.20
C GLN A 140 3.39 -5.10 14.26
N GLY A 141 2.44 -4.43 14.91
CA GLY A 141 1.06 -4.89 14.99
C GLY A 141 0.33 -4.88 13.63
N GLY A 142 0.75 -4.04 12.70
CA GLY A 142 0.25 -4.07 11.32
C GLY A 142 0.77 -5.27 10.54
N VAL A 143 2.09 -5.52 10.61
CA VAL A 143 2.73 -6.68 9.97
C VAL A 143 2.15 -7.98 10.50
N ASP A 144 2.10 -8.15 11.82
CA ASP A 144 1.61 -9.39 12.45
C ASP A 144 0.15 -9.64 12.10
N ARG A 145 -0.69 -8.61 12.12
CA ARG A 145 -2.10 -8.74 11.74
C ARG A 145 -2.26 -9.09 10.26
N MET A 146 -1.48 -8.49 9.38
CA MET A 146 -1.56 -8.81 7.94
C MET A 146 -1.11 -10.24 7.68
N ARG A 147 -0.03 -10.70 8.33
CA ARG A 147 0.42 -12.10 8.26
C ARG A 147 -0.66 -13.06 8.76
N SER A 148 -1.27 -12.77 9.91
CA SER A 148 -2.38 -13.57 10.46
C SER A 148 -3.53 -13.69 9.46
N ILE A 149 -3.97 -12.56 8.87
CA ILE A 149 -5.06 -12.55 7.88
C ILE A 149 -4.70 -13.41 6.66
N LEU A 150 -3.49 -13.27 6.11
CA LEU A 150 -3.06 -14.07 4.96
C LEU A 150 -3.01 -15.56 5.30
N SER A 151 -2.43 -15.93 6.44
CA SER A 151 -2.34 -17.33 6.88
C SER A 151 -3.70 -17.96 7.16
N GLU A 152 -4.60 -17.25 7.86
CA GLU A 152 -5.97 -17.70 8.17
C GLU A 152 -6.79 -17.99 6.91
N HIS A 153 -6.53 -17.26 5.82
CA HIS A 153 -7.23 -17.42 4.54
C HIS A 153 -6.43 -18.24 3.52
N GLY A 154 -5.37 -18.93 3.95
CA GLY A 154 -4.61 -19.84 3.09
C GLY A 154 -3.85 -19.15 1.95
N VAL A 155 -3.49 -17.87 2.11
CA VAL A 155 -2.69 -17.13 1.12
C VAL A 155 -1.20 -17.31 1.45
N PRO A 156 -0.45 -18.12 0.67
CA PRO A 156 0.96 -18.37 0.96
C PRO A 156 1.83 -17.13 0.66
N PHE A 157 2.75 -16.85 1.57
CA PHE A 157 3.79 -15.82 1.42
C PHE A 157 5.11 -16.33 1.98
N TRP A 158 6.21 -15.71 1.59
CA TRP A 158 7.53 -15.92 2.18
C TRP A 158 8.16 -14.60 2.60
N ILE A 159 9.20 -14.70 3.42
CA ILE A 159 9.98 -13.57 3.92
C ILE A 159 11.41 -13.82 3.48
N GLU A 160 12.06 -12.81 2.90
CA GLU A 160 13.48 -12.83 2.51
C GLU A 160 14.35 -12.15 3.56
#